data_AF-A0A3P7DMG6-F1
#
_entry.id   AF-A0A3P7DMG6-F1
#
_cell.length_a   1.000
_cell.length_b   1.000
_cell.length_c   1.000
_cell.angle_alpha   90.00
_cell.angle_beta   90.00
_cell.angle_gamma   90.00
#
_symmetry.space_group_name_H-M   'P 1'
#
loop_
_entity.id
_entity.type
_entity.pdbx_description
1 polymer ?
#
loop_
_entity_poly.entity_id
_entity_poly.type
_entity_poly.pdbx_seq_one_letter_code
_entity_poly.pdbx_strand_id
1 'polypeptide(L)'
;MGEGCNFFHYKIAPCSPPKLAIPYIAYNPFLSLNNQTSHFEELINLNALKYPHGTIAMLICPPNHYLEVEGSRWRVCVNGTWSGSFGRCKQLGT
;
A
#
# COMPACT_ATOMS: atom_id res chain seq x y z
N MET A 1 14.02 15.62 32.50
CA MET A 1 14.64 15.69 31.16
C MET A 1 13.87 14.72 30.28
N GLY A 2 12.80 15.20 29.63
CA GLY A 2 12.01 14.40 28.71
C GLY A 2 12.32 14.89 27.31
N GLU A 3 13.29 14.27 26.65
CA GLU A 3 13.60 14.59 25.26
C GLU A 3 12.44 14.09 24.39
N GLY A 4 11.64 15.05 23.95
CA GLY A 4 10.53 14.84 23.04
C GLY A 4 11.03 14.21 21.74
N CYS A 5 10.25 13.25 21.24
CA CYS A 5 10.38 12.80 19.87
C CYS A 5 10.10 13.98 18.94
N ASN A 6 11.16 14.70 18.54
CA ASN A 6 11.17 15.50 17.32
C ASN A 6 11.10 14.53 16.14
N PHE A 7 9.92 13.95 15.91
CA PHE A 7 9.59 13.33 14.64
C PHE A 7 9.55 14.48 13.64
N PHE A 8 10.64 14.59 12.87
CA PHE A 8 10.74 15.51 11.75
C PHE A 8 9.44 15.43 10.94
N HIS A 9 8.68 16.52 11.03
CA HIS A 9 7.47 16.78 10.29
C HIS A 9 7.84 17.06 8.83
N TYR A 10 8.58 16.15 8.20
CA TYR A 10 8.67 16.13 6.76
C TYR A 10 7.28 15.70 6.31
N LYS A 11 6.50 16.63 5.77
CA LYS A 11 5.20 16.37 5.15
C LYS A 11 5.42 15.54 3.89
N ILE A 12 5.84 14.28 4.06
CA ILE A 12 6.04 13.37 2.94
C ILE A 12 4.66 12.94 2.52
N ALA A 13 4.33 13.20 1.26
CA ALA A 13 3.02 12.90 0.74
C ALA A 13 2.74 11.38 0.87
N PRO A 14 1.53 10.98 1.31
CA PRO A 14 1.14 9.59 1.30
C PRO A 14 0.72 9.15 -0.11
N CYS A 15 0.86 7.87 -0.41
CA CYS A 15 0.45 7.32 -1.68
C CYS A 15 -1.05 7.05 -1.69
N SER A 16 -1.66 7.26 -2.85
CA SER A 16 -3.03 6.83 -3.09
C SER A 16 -3.08 5.33 -3.36
N PRO A 17 -4.23 4.68 -3.14
CA PRO A 17 -4.46 3.31 -3.56
C PRO A 17 -4.18 3.17 -5.05
N PRO A 18 -3.43 2.13 -5.46
CA PRO A 18 -3.17 1.91 -6.87
C PRO A 18 -4.45 1.50 -7.58
N LYS A 19 -4.66 2.03 -8.77
CA LYS A 19 -5.78 1.65 -9.63
C LYS A 19 -5.43 0.37 -10.37
N LEU A 20 -5.73 -0.78 -9.77
CA LEU A 20 -5.55 -2.09 -10.40
C LEU A 20 -6.88 -2.70 -10.83
N ALA A 21 -6.86 -3.47 -11.91
CA ALA A 21 -8.03 -4.19 -12.41
C ALA A 21 -8.48 -5.33 -11.47
N ILE A 22 -7.57 -5.82 -10.62
CA ILE A 22 -7.84 -6.91 -9.68
C ILE A 22 -7.35 -6.48 -8.27
N PRO A 23 -8.23 -6.36 -7.26
CA PRO A 23 -7.94 -5.68 -6.00
C PRO A 23 -7.31 -6.61 -4.95
N TYR A 24 -6.10 -7.13 -5.21
CA TYR A 24 -5.39 -7.95 -4.23
C TYR A 24 -4.01 -7.37 -3.94
N ILE A 25 -3.97 -6.44 -2.99
CA ILE A 25 -2.73 -5.89 -2.47
C ILE A 25 -2.74 -6.02 -0.96
N ALA A 26 -1.67 -6.60 -0.42
CA ALA A 26 -1.38 -6.55 1.01
C ALA A 26 -0.46 -5.36 1.29
N TYR A 27 -0.75 -4.63 2.35
CA TYR A 27 0.07 -3.50 2.79
C TYR A 27 0.72 -3.85 4.10
N ASN A 28 1.99 -3.51 4.27
CA ASN A 28 2.68 -3.70 5.52
C ASN A 28 2.53 -2.44 6.41
N PRO A 29 1.77 -2.49 7.51
CA PRO A 29 1.40 -1.33 8.31
C PRO A 29 2.44 -0.95 9.38
N PHE A 30 3.69 -1.45 9.34
CA PHE A 30 4.75 -1.14 10.33
C PHE A 30 5.19 0.34 10.40
N LEU A 31 4.37 1.28 9.91
CA LEU A 31 4.51 2.72 10.05
C LEU A 31 3.28 3.41 10.69
N SER A 32 2.45 2.70 11.46
CA SER A 32 1.38 3.30 12.30
C SER A 32 1.91 3.77 13.67
N LEU A 33 2.70 4.85 13.65
CA LEU A 33 3.04 5.79 14.74
C LEU A 33 1.91 6.60 15.38
N ASN A 34 0.74 6.02 15.69
CA ASN A 34 -0.17 6.52 16.75
C ASN A 34 -1.43 5.67 16.84
N ASN A 35 -1.63 5.15 18.05
CA ASN A 35 -2.58 4.12 18.49
C ASN A 35 -4.08 4.50 18.35
N GLN A 36 -4.53 4.90 17.16
CA GLN A 36 -5.91 5.29 16.89
C GLN A 36 -6.64 4.19 16.11
N THR A 37 -7.10 3.19 16.86
CA THR A 37 -8.01 2.15 16.38
C THR A 37 -9.42 2.76 16.24
N SER A 38 -9.75 3.32 15.08
CA SER A 38 -11.13 3.76 14.79
C SER A 38 -11.97 2.55 14.41
N HIS A 39 -12.81 2.12 15.35
CA HIS A 39 -13.75 1.02 15.26
C HIS A 39 -15.01 1.42 14.44
N PHE A 40 -14.85 1.79 13.17
CA PHE A 40 -15.99 2.11 12.30
C PHE A 40 -16.31 0.92 11.38
N GLU A 41 -17.45 0.27 11.62
CA GLU A 41 -18.15 -0.58 10.65
C GLU A 41 -18.78 0.28 9.53
N GLU A 42 -17.97 1.09 8.86
CA GLU A 42 -18.33 1.72 7.60
C GLU A 42 -17.51 1.06 6.51
N LEU A 43 -18.14 0.74 5.37
CA LEU A 43 -17.47 0.19 4.19
C LEU A 43 -16.19 0.99 3.93
N ILE A 44 -15.02 0.44 4.29
CA ILE A 44 -13.75 1.11 4.09
C ILE A 44 -13.61 1.26 2.59
N ASN A 45 -13.83 2.48 2.09
CA ASN A 45 -13.57 2.79 0.71
C ASN A 45 -12.07 2.59 0.52
N LEU A 46 -11.66 1.46 -0.06
CA LEU A 46 -10.27 1.15 -0.31
C LEU A 46 -9.58 2.24 -1.14
N ASN A 47 -10.36 3.07 -1.87
CA ASN A 47 -9.86 4.24 -2.61
C ASN A 47 -9.58 5.47 -1.73
N ALA A 48 -10.13 5.54 -0.52
CA ALA A 48 -9.93 6.63 0.44
C ALA A 48 -8.73 6.41 1.38
N LEU A 49 -8.22 5.17 1.47
CA LEU A 49 -7.06 4.88 2.31
C LEU A 49 -5.80 5.51 1.74
N LYS A 50 -5.06 6.28 2.53
CA LYS A 50 -3.76 6.85 2.15
C LYS A 50 -2.65 6.08 2.84
N TYR A 51 -1.64 5.68 2.08
CA TYR A 51 -0.51 4.89 2.58
C TYR A 51 0.64 5.80 2.96
N PRO A 52 1.10 5.83 4.22
CA PRO A 52 2.24 6.63 4.63
C PRO A 52 3.48 6.36 3.78
N HIS A 53 4.35 7.36 3.67
CA HIS A 53 5.69 7.15 3.11
C HIS A 53 6.39 5.97 3.79
N GLY A 54 7.02 5.10 3.01
CA GLY A 54 7.67 3.88 3.48
C GLY A 54 6.75 2.66 3.50
N THR A 55 5.44 2.82 3.28
CA THR A 55 4.53 1.68 3.14
C THR A 55 5.01 0.74 2.03
N ILE A 56 5.08 -0.54 2.34
CA ILE A 56 5.38 -1.60 1.37
C ILE A 56 4.06 -2.27 0.97
N ALA A 57 3.77 -2.26 -0.32
CA ALA A 57 2.64 -2.95 -0.94
C ALA A 57 3.13 -4.21 -1.66
N MET A 58 2.44 -5.32 -1.45
CA MET A 58 2.65 -6.59 -2.16
C MET A 58 1.43 -6.91 -3.02
N LEU A 59 1.64 -7.04 -4.34
CA LEU A 59 0.64 -7.57 -5.25
C LEU A 59 0.47 -9.07 -5.02
N ILE A 60 -0.76 -9.48 -4.79
CA ILE A 60 -1.17 -10.87 -4.68
C ILE A 60 -2.05 -11.15 -5.89
N CYS A 61 -1.86 -12.26 -6.58
CA CYS A 61 -2.79 -12.67 -7.63
C CYS A 61 -3.88 -13.55 -7.04
N PRO A 62 -5.14 -13.45 -7.51
CA PRO A 62 -6.19 -14.36 -7.09
C PRO A 62 -5.84 -15.81 -7.49
N PRO A 63 -6.56 -16.80 -6.93
CA PRO A 63 -6.46 -18.17 -7.40
C PRO A 63 -6.57 -18.26 -8.93
N ASN A 64 -5.87 -19.22 -9.52
CA ASN A 64 -5.82 -19.44 -10.97
C ASN A 64 -5.23 -18.26 -11.78
N HIS A 65 -4.43 -17.39 -11.16
CA HIS A 65 -3.70 -16.33 -11.86
C HIS A 65 -2.21 -16.38 -11.53
N TYR A 66 -1.38 -15.98 -12.49
CA TYR A 66 0.05 -15.78 -12.32
C TYR A 66 0.41 -14.30 -12.49
N LEU A 67 1.49 -13.87 -11.83
CA LEU A 67 2.04 -12.54 -12.03
C LEU A 67 2.82 -12.53 -13.35
N GLU A 68 2.44 -11.66 -14.28
CA GLU A 68 3.20 -11.42 -15.49
C GLU A 68 4.62 -10.97 -15.16
N VAL A 69 5.62 -11.49 -15.89
CA VAL A 69 7.06 -11.23 -15.65
C VAL A 69 7.37 -9.73 -15.73
N GLU A 70 6.62 -8.99 -16.55
CA GLU A 70 6.70 -7.55 -16.68
C GLU A 70 6.00 -6.85 -15.52
N GLY A 71 6.69 -6.79 -14.38
CA GLY A 71 6.22 -6.10 -13.20
C GLY A 71 6.90 -6.64 -11.95
N SER A 72 6.91 -5.84 -10.88
CA SER A 72 7.38 -6.34 -9.60
C SER A 72 6.22 -6.45 -8.63
N ARG A 73 6.30 -7.51 -7.83
CA ARG A 73 5.34 -7.87 -6.80
C ARG A 73 5.31 -6.83 -5.67
N TRP A 74 6.38 -6.05 -5.51
CA TRP A 74 6.59 -5.19 -4.34
C TRP A 74 6.69 -3.73 -4.75
N ARG A 75 5.98 -2.84 -4.08
CA ARG A 75 6.10 -1.38 -4.28
C ARG A 75 6.26 -0.67 -2.95
N VAL A 76 7.07 0.37 -2.95
CA VAL A 76 7.27 1.23 -1.78
C VAL A 76 6.62 2.56 -2.06
N CYS A 77 5.90 3.11 -1.07
CA CYS A 77 5.40 4.46 -1.15
C CYS A 77 6.53 5.46 -0.88
N VAL A 78 6.95 6.20 -1.90
CA VAL A 78 8.04 7.17 -1.84
C VAL A 78 7.52 8.55 -2.24
N ASN A 79 7.43 9.47 -1.28
CA ASN A 79 7.03 10.86 -1.53
C ASN A 79 5.74 11.01 -2.38
N GLY A 80 4.67 10.33 -1.97
CA GLY A 80 3.36 10.38 -2.62
C GLY A 80 3.22 9.47 -3.85
N THR A 81 4.29 8.82 -4.27
CA THR A 81 4.34 8.00 -5.49
C THR A 81 4.80 6.58 -5.18
N TRP A 82 4.18 5.58 -5.80
CA TRP A 82 4.67 4.20 -5.73
C TRP A 82 5.97 4.06 -6.53
N SER A 83 6.91 3.24 -6.04
CA SER A 83 8.24 3.03 -6.61
C SER A 83 8.26 2.27 -7.97
N GLY A 84 7.34 2.60 -8.88
CA GLY A 84 7.11 1.94 -10.17
C GLY A 84 5.65 1.50 -10.36
N SER A 85 5.35 0.90 -11.51
CA SER A 85 4.03 0.34 -11.84
C SER A 85 3.87 -1.05 -11.21
N PHE A 86 2.73 -1.39 -10.61
CA PHE A 86 2.48 -2.77 -10.21
C PHE A 86 2.44 -3.69 -11.45
N GLY A 87 2.86 -4.94 -11.29
CA GLY A 87 2.66 -5.95 -12.31
C GLY A 87 1.18 -6.28 -12.55
N ARG A 88 0.91 -7.13 -13.53
CA ARG A 88 -0.45 -7.58 -13.85
C ARG A 88 -0.61 -9.05 -13.51
N CYS A 89 -1.77 -9.41 -12.96
CA CYS A 89 -2.14 -10.80 -12.80
C CYS A 89 -2.84 -11.26 -14.08
N LYS A 90 -2.35 -12.34 -14.68
CA LYS A 90 -2.95 -13.00 -15.84
C LYS A 90 -3.56 -14.32 -15.39
N GLN A 91 -4.74 -14.64 -15.92
CA GLN A 91 -5.38 -15.91 -15.65
C GLN A 91 -4.52 -17.05 -16.23
N LEU A 92 -4.36 -18.14 -15.48
CA LEU A 92 -3.84 -19.39 -16.01
C LEU A 92 -4.82 -19.86 -17.08
N GLY A 93 -4.33 -20.07 -18.31
CA GLY A 93 -5.16 -20.62 -19.37
C GLY A 93 -5.73 -21.97 -18.96
N THR A 94 -7.03 -22.17 -19.16
CA THR A 94 -7.69 -23.48 -19.18
C THR A 94 -7.17 -24.33 -20.34
#